data_AF-A0A8I1N1V3-F1
#
_entry.id   AF-A0A8I1N1V3-F1
#
_cell.length_a   1.000
_cell.length_b   1.000
_cell.length_c   1.000
_cell.angle_alpha   90.00
_cell.angle_beta   90.00
_cell.angle_gamma   90.00
#
_symmetry.space_group_name_H-M   'P 1'
#
loop_
_entity.id
_entity.type
_entity.pdbx_description
1 polymer ?
#
loop_
_entity_poly.entity_id
_entity_poly.type
_entity_poly.pdbx_seq_one_letter_code
_entity_poly.pdbx_strand_id
1 'polypeptide(L)' 'DMMTPYEKLKSLSNAESFLKPGVSFDRLDEIARRCSDNEAARRLNQAKAQLFQLINKSRQRAA' A
#
# COMPACT_ATOMS: atom_id res chain seq x y z
N ASP A 1 -13.76 13.22 8.07
CA ASP A 1 -12.41 12.68 7.87
C ASP A 1 -12.40 11.44 7.02
N MET A 2 -11.38 11.32 6.17
CA MET A 2 -11.08 10.10 5.42
C MET A 2 -10.16 9.24 6.29
N MET A 3 -10.60 8.04 6.65
CA MET A 3 -9.79 7.04 7.37
C MET A 3 -9.40 5.95 6.40
N THR A 4 -8.19 5.43 6.54
CA THR A 4 -7.83 4.16 5.90
C THR A 4 -8.69 3.03 6.50
N PRO A 5 -8.92 1.92 5.76
CA PRO A 5 -9.62 0.77 6.31
C PRO A 5 -9.01 0.25 7.63
N TYR A 6 -7.68 0.35 7.77
CA TYR A 6 -6.96 0.01 9.00
C TYR A 6 -7.33 0.93 10.18
N GLU A 7 -7.30 2.24 9.99
CA GLU A 7 -7.68 3.20 11.02
C GLU A 7 -9.16 3.05 11.40
N LYS A 8 -10.02 2.75 10.42
CA LYS A 8 -11.43 2.48 10.68
C LYS A 8 -11.60 1.23 11.55
N LEU A 9 -10.91 0.14 11.25
CA LEU A 9 -10.90 -1.07 12.08
C LEU A 9 -10.45 -0.75 13.51
N LYS A 10 -9.35 -0.01 13.66
CA LYS A 10 -8.79 0.37 14.97
C LYS A 10 -9.73 1.26 15.79
N SER A 11 -10.61 2.04 15.14
CA SER A 11 -11.60 2.89 15.82
C SER A 11 -12.78 2.12 16.43
N LEU A 12 -12.96 0.84 16.09
CA LEU A 12 -14.06 0.03 16.62
C LEU A 12 -13.81 -0.36 18.08
N SER A 13 -14.88 -0.42 18.86
CA SER A 13 -14.82 -1.05 20.18
C SER A 13 -14.48 -2.53 20.05
N ASN A 14 -13.59 -3.01 20.91
CA ASN A 14 -13.10 -4.40 20.89
C ASN A 14 -12.43 -4.81 19.56
N ALA A 15 -11.80 -3.87 18.84
CA ALA A 15 -11.17 -4.14 17.55
C ALA A 15 -10.14 -5.28 17.59
N GLU A 16 -9.47 -5.48 18.72
CA GLU A 16 -8.46 -6.53 18.93
C GLU A 16 -9.03 -7.93 18.77
N SER A 17 -10.31 -8.16 19.11
CA SER A 17 -10.93 -9.48 18.98
C SER A 17 -11.11 -9.94 17.54
N PHE A 18 -11.06 -9.01 16.59
CA PHE A 18 -11.15 -9.31 15.16
C PHE A 18 -9.78 -9.59 14.53
N LEU A 19 -8.68 -9.44 15.29
CA LEU A 19 -7.35 -9.77 14.81
C LEU A 19 -7.14 -11.29 14.80
N LYS A 20 -6.34 -11.74 13.84
CA LYS A 20 -5.88 -13.14 13.82
C LYS A 20 -4.98 -13.42 15.03
N PRO A 21 -4.96 -14.65 15.55
CA PRO A 21 -4.02 -15.04 16.60
C PRO A 21 -2.57 -14.69 16.22
N GLY A 22 -1.85 -14.05 17.13
CA GLY A 22 -0.46 -13.61 16.90
C GLY A 22 -0.29 -12.30 16.10
N VAL A 23 -1.39 -11.61 15.77
CA VAL A 23 -1.36 -10.26 15.19
C VAL A 23 -1.76 -9.24 16.27
N SER A 24 -0.98 -8.16 16.40
CA SER A 24 -1.27 -7.02 17.30
C SER A 24 -1.41 -5.72 16.52
N PHE A 25 -2.12 -4.74 17.08
CA PHE A 25 -2.19 -3.41 16.49
C PHE A 25 -0.83 -2.73 16.41
N ASP A 26 0.08 -2.95 17.36
CA ASP A 26 1.44 -2.37 17.34
C ASP A 26 2.20 -2.79 16.08
N ARG A 27 2.14 -4.09 15.74
CA ARG A 27 2.78 -4.60 14.52
C ARG A 27 2.13 -4.03 13.26
N LEU A 28 0.82 -3.82 13.28
CA LEU A 28 0.10 -3.22 12.16
C LEU A 28 0.39 -1.71 12.04
N ASP A 29 0.59 -0.99 13.15
CA ASP A 29 0.97 0.42 13.18
C ASP A 29 2.35 0.63 12.56
N GLU A 30 3.31 -0.24 12.88
CA GLU A 30 4.63 -0.21 12.24
C GLU A 30 4.52 -0.36 10.72
N ILE A 31 3.63 -1.23 10.24
CA ILE A 31 3.41 -1.42 8.80
C ILE A 31 2.74 -0.19 8.19
N ALA A 32 1.68 0.33 8.82
CA ALA A 32 0.95 1.50 8.33
C ALA A 32 1.84 2.76 8.24
N ARG A 33 2.80 2.91 9.16
CA ARG A 33 3.73 4.06 9.18
C ARG A 33 4.88 3.95 8.18
N ARG A 34 5.17 2.76 7.62
CA ARG A 34 6.31 2.57 6.68
C ARG A 34 6.16 3.36 5.38
N CYS A 35 4.93 3.60 4.93
CA CYS A 35 4.67 4.27 3.67
C CYS A 35 3.32 4.97 3.75
N SER A 36 3.28 6.28 3.46
CA SER A 36 2.01 6.97 3.31
C SER A 36 1.29 6.52 2.04
N ASP A 37 -0.03 6.68 1.99
CA ASP A 37 -0.84 6.36 0.81
C ASP A 37 -0.35 7.11 -0.45
N ASN A 38 0.02 8.38 -0.28
CA ASN A 38 0.55 9.21 -1.37
C ASN A 38 1.92 8.71 -1.86
N GLU A 39 2.78 8.30 -0.95
CA GLU A 39 4.09 7.73 -1.27
C GLU A 39 3.93 6.39 -2.01
N ALA A 40 2.99 5.54 -1.57
CA ALA A 40 2.69 4.28 -2.24
C ALA A 40 2.14 4.51 -3.66
N ALA A 41 1.20 5.44 -3.81
CA ALA A 41 0.66 5.84 -5.11
C ALA A 41 1.75 6.37 -6.06
N ARG A 42 2.67 7.21 -5.53
CA ARG A 42 3.81 7.73 -6.29
C ARG A 42 4.73 6.61 -6.77
N ARG A 43 5.11 5.68 -5.88
CA ARG A 43 5.98 4.53 -6.21
C ARG A 43 5.34 3.63 -7.28
N LEU A 44 4.04 3.36 -7.15
CA LEU A 44 3.30 2.57 -8.14
C LEU A 44 3.30 3.24 -9.51
N ASN A 45 2.99 4.54 -9.57
CA ASN A 45 2.97 5.28 -10.83
C ASN A 45 4.36 5.36 -11.47
N GLN A 46 5.42 5.51 -10.67
CA GLN A 46 6.80 5.50 -11.15
C GLN A 46 7.18 4.13 -11.75
N ALA A 47 6.89 3.04 -11.04
CA ALA A 47 7.15 1.69 -11.54
C ALA A 47 6.36 1.39 -12.82
N LYS A 48 5.09 1.81 -12.87
CA LYS A 48 4.24 1.71 -14.05
C LYS A 48 4.84 2.47 -15.24
N ALA A 49 5.29 3.70 -15.04
CA ALA A 49 5.91 4.51 -16.10
C ALA A 49 7.20 3.85 -16.64
N GLN A 50 8.06 3.33 -15.76
CA GLN A 50 9.28 2.63 -16.15
C GLN A 50 8.98 1.37 -16.97
N LEU A 51 7.96 0.59 -16.57
CA LEU A 51 7.52 -0.59 -17.30
C LEU A 51 7.06 -0.23 -18.72
N PHE A 52 6.22 0.80 -18.86
CA PHE A 52 5.74 1.21 -20.19
C PHE A 52 6.86 1.75 -21.08
N GLN A 53 7.83 2.47 -20.52
CA GLN A 53 9.01 2.89 -21.27
C GLN A 53 9.81 1.71 -21.80
N LEU A 54 9.99 0.66 -20.99
CA LEU A 54 10.69 -0.56 -21.40
C LEU A 54 9.97 -1.29 -22.53
N ILE A 55 8.65 -1.47 -22.39
CA ILE A 55 7.80 -2.12 -23.41
C ILE A 55 7.80 -1.33 -24.72
N ASN A 56 7.71 0.00 -24.67
CA ASN A 56 7.73 0.82 -25.89
C ASN A 56 9.09 0.79 -26.59
N LYS A 57 10.19 0.83 -25.82
CA LYS A 57 11.55 0.72 -26.37
C LYS A 57 11.79 -0.64 -27.03
N SER A 58 11.30 -1.74 -26.45
CA SER A 58 11.47 -3.06 -27.05
C SER A 58 10.70 -3.19 -28.37
N ARG A 59 9.48 -2.64 -28.45
CA ARG A 59 8.69 -2.61 -29.69
C ARG A 59 9.36 -1.82 -30.83
N GLN A 60 9.98 -0.69 -30.52
CA GLN A 60 10.69 0.13 -31.52
C GLN A 60 11.93 -0.55 -32.09
N ARG A 61 12.58 -1.45 -31.34
CA ARG A 61 13.76 -2.19 -31.81
C ARG A 61 13.42 -3.37 -32.71
N ALA A 62 12.17 -3.83 -32.70
CA ALA A 62 11.71 -4.98 -33.46
C ALA A 62 11.04 -4.60 -34.80
N ALA A 63 10.91 -3.30 -35.08
CA ALA A 63 10.40 -2.72 -36.32
C ALA A 63 11.56 -2.18 -37.16
#